data_AF-A0A2I0VTN3-F1
#
_entry.id   AF-A0A2I0VTN3-F1
#
_cell.length_a   1.000
_cell.length_b   1.000
_cell.length_c   1.000
_cell.angle_alpha   90.00
_cell.angle_beta   90.00
_cell.angle_gamma   90.00
#
_symmetry.space_group_name_H-M   'P 1'
#
loop_
_entity.id
_entity.type
_entity.pdbx_description
1 polymer ?
#
loop_
_entity_poly.entity_id
_entity_poly.type
_entity_poly.pdbx_seq_one_letter_code
_entity_poly.pdbx_strand_id
1 'polypeptide(L)'
;MKLYSEETRHGFEHTLSWLNQWACSRSFGLGTRLPWDEQFLVESLSDSTFYMAYYTIAHLLQDGNMYGSVSSSITPEQMTDEVWDYIFVGGQSPTSDIPSSILNQMKQEFEYWYPFDLRVSCKDLIQNHLTFCIYNHTALVPSHYWPRGFRCNGHIMLNSEKMSKSTRNFRTLRQAIEEFSTDATRFSLADAGDAMDDANFVFETANAAILRLTKEISWIEEVLAADSSLRAGPPSTYADHAFDNEINIAVHLTEQNYNDYMFRNALKTGFYDLQAARDEYRISCGSMGMNRELLRRFMDAQTRLIAPICPHYAEFVWKFLLKKDGFVVNAGWPSAASPDLTLQRANKYLQDSIILMRKLLQKQLSSSKKSKKIANLNSEDNMLTGCLIYVNEKYDGRKEECLMVLQRKFDRQSGSFKSEKEILEELKESSIGNDMSLKQIQKLCMSFIKFKMDDALHVGVHALDLKLPFDEIEVLRENLDLIRRQLGLKHVEILSSSDESAYRKAGPFINLLIQNPPSPGNPVSIFLSKVQFSQIAGSSSLTV
;
A
#
# COMPACT_ATOMS: atom_id res chain seq x y z
N MET A 1 -1.16 15.14 21.54
CA MET A 1 -0.47 13.91 21.15
C MET A 1 -1.19 13.24 19.97
N LYS A 2 -0.46 12.53 19.09
CA LYS A 2 -1.00 11.69 18.00
C LYS A 2 -1.19 10.24 18.49
N LEU A 3 -2.37 9.65 18.26
CA LEU A 3 -2.73 8.30 18.76
C LEU A 3 -2.92 7.25 17.67
N TYR A 4 -2.84 7.63 16.39
CA TYR A 4 -2.84 6.77 15.20
C TYR A 4 -4.07 5.85 15.00
N SER A 5 -4.97 5.73 15.98
CA SER A 5 -6.30 5.12 15.84
C SER A 5 -7.30 5.72 16.84
N GLU A 6 -8.58 5.73 16.47
CA GLU A 6 -9.65 6.22 17.35
C GLU A 6 -9.92 5.24 18.51
N GLU A 7 -9.70 3.94 18.31
CA GLU A 7 -9.79 2.95 19.39
C GLU A 7 -8.78 3.21 20.50
N THR A 8 -7.56 3.63 20.15
CA THR A 8 -6.52 4.00 21.12
C THR A 8 -6.95 5.23 21.91
N ARG A 9 -7.53 6.24 21.24
CA ARG A 9 -8.09 7.44 21.88
C ARG A 9 -9.17 7.09 22.90
N HIS A 10 -10.17 6.31 22.50
CA HIS A 10 -11.23 5.87 23.41
C HIS A 10 -10.67 5.07 24.59
N GLY A 11 -9.64 4.25 24.36
CA GLY A 11 -8.95 3.52 25.43
C GLY A 11 -8.37 4.45 26.50
N PHE A 12 -7.67 5.50 26.09
CA PHE A 12 -7.14 6.52 27.02
C PHE A 12 -8.25 7.30 27.71
N GLU A 13 -9.24 7.82 26.98
CA GLU A 13 -10.35 8.60 27.55
C GLU A 13 -11.14 7.79 28.58
N HIS A 14 -11.40 6.51 28.28
CA HIS A 14 -12.01 5.59 29.22
C HIS A 14 -11.15 5.45 30.48
N THR A 15 -9.85 5.13 30.36
CA THR A 15 -8.98 4.97 31.53
C THR A 15 -8.85 6.24 32.36
N LEU A 16 -8.67 7.40 31.73
CA LEU A 16 -8.61 8.69 32.42
C LEU A 16 -9.89 9.01 33.20
N SER A 17 -11.04 8.49 32.79
CA SER A 17 -12.32 8.75 33.47
C SER A 17 -12.52 7.97 34.77
N TRP A 18 -11.94 6.76 34.88
CA TRP A 18 -12.15 5.90 36.04
C TRP A 18 -10.91 5.71 36.91
N LEU A 19 -9.71 5.97 36.38
CA LEU A 19 -8.47 5.79 37.13
C LEU A 19 -8.44 6.75 38.33
N ASN A 20 -8.16 6.19 39.50
CA ASN A 20 -8.04 6.91 40.76
C ASN A 20 -6.68 6.59 41.39
N GLN A 21 -6.62 6.45 42.72
CA GLN A 21 -5.40 6.07 43.43
C GLN A 21 -4.88 4.69 42.99
N TRP A 22 -3.59 4.62 42.71
CA TRP A 22 -2.85 3.39 42.41
C TRP A 22 -1.83 3.13 43.52
N ALA A 23 -1.79 1.90 44.03
CA ALA A 23 -0.81 1.52 45.05
C ALA A 23 0.58 1.39 44.40
N CYS A 24 1.45 2.37 44.64
CA CYS A 24 2.78 2.46 44.01
C CYS A 24 3.91 1.74 44.75
N SER A 25 3.61 1.06 45.87
CA SER A 25 4.60 0.43 46.73
C SER A 25 4.29 -1.05 47.03
N ARG A 26 5.34 -1.83 47.30
CA ARG A 26 5.26 -3.25 47.67
C ARG A 26 6.32 -3.64 48.70
N SER A 27 6.07 -4.70 49.45
CA SER A 27 6.97 -5.20 50.51
C SER A 27 7.92 -6.33 50.08
N PHE A 28 7.75 -6.88 48.87
CA PHE A 28 8.55 -8.00 48.36
C PHE A 28 8.81 -7.88 46.87
N GLY A 29 9.99 -8.32 46.42
CA GLY A 29 10.42 -8.32 45.02
C GLY A 29 11.75 -7.58 44.81
N LEU A 30 12.05 -7.27 43.55
CA LEU A 30 13.19 -6.44 43.14
C LEU A 30 12.70 -5.02 42.82
N GLY A 31 13.56 -4.00 42.90
CA GLY A 31 13.21 -2.63 42.52
C GLY A 31 13.94 -1.59 43.35
N THR A 32 13.59 -0.33 43.14
CA THR A 32 14.12 0.80 43.91
C THR A 32 13.34 0.96 45.21
N ARG A 33 14.04 1.21 46.33
CA ARG A 33 13.41 1.50 47.63
C ARG A 33 12.85 2.92 47.65
N LEU A 34 11.75 3.15 48.37
CA LEU A 34 11.28 4.51 48.60
C LEU A 34 12.32 5.27 49.45
N PRO A 35 12.72 6.49 49.06
CA PRO A 35 13.83 7.19 49.72
C PRO A 35 13.49 7.67 51.14
N TRP A 36 12.21 7.79 51.49
CA TRP A 36 11.75 8.16 52.84
C TRP A 36 11.23 6.98 53.68
N ASP A 37 11.07 5.78 53.08
CA ASP A 37 10.63 4.57 53.79
C ASP A 37 11.16 3.30 53.11
N GLU A 38 12.40 2.94 53.46
CA GLU A 38 13.14 1.84 52.85
C GLU A 38 12.54 0.44 53.09
N GLN A 39 11.50 0.32 53.91
CA GLN A 39 10.77 -0.94 54.07
C GLN A 39 9.99 -1.32 52.80
N PHE A 40 9.66 -0.32 51.98
CA PHE A 40 8.87 -0.50 50.76
C PHE A 40 9.71 -0.29 49.50
N LEU A 41 9.42 -1.09 48.48
CA LEU A 41 9.93 -0.94 47.12
C LEU A 41 8.88 -0.26 46.24
N VAL A 42 9.32 0.53 45.27
CA VAL A 42 8.46 1.04 44.19
C VAL A 42 8.04 -0.13 43.31
N GLU A 43 6.76 -0.19 42.94
CA GLU A 43 6.25 -1.22 42.04
C GLU A 43 6.53 -0.89 40.56
N SER A 44 6.61 -1.93 39.73
CA SER A 44 7.13 -1.88 38.36
C SER A 44 6.38 -0.98 37.37
N LEU A 45 5.10 -0.70 37.58
CA LEU A 45 4.34 0.23 36.72
C LEU A 45 4.50 1.69 37.17
N SER A 46 5.05 1.93 38.36
CA SER A 46 5.24 3.27 38.93
C SER A 46 6.65 3.80 38.65
N ASP A 47 7.68 2.95 38.70
CA ASP A 47 9.07 3.33 38.36
C ASP A 47 9.36 3.39 36.84
N SER A 48 8.41 2.97 36.01
CA SER A 48 8.55 2.89 34.55
C SER A 48 7.81 3.99 33.79
N THR A 49 7.60 5.17 34.40
CA THR A 49 6.72 6.21 33.83
C THR A 49 7.43 7.42 33.23
N PHE A 50 8.66 7.72 33.66
CA PHE A 50 9.46 8.87 33.19
C PHE A 50 10.89 8.48 32.76
N TYR A 51 11.20 7.18 32.74
CA TYR A 51 12.54 6.67 32.44
C TYR A 51 13.05 6.97 31.01
N MET A 52 12.17 7.41 30.10
CA MET A 52 12.58 7.83 28.77
C MET A 52 13.48 9.08 28.82
N ALA A 53 13.30 9.94 29.82
CA ALA A 53 14.21 11.06 30.06
C ALA A 53 15.61 10.56 30.43
N TYR A 54 15.71 9.48 31.21
CA TYR A 54 17.00 8.88 31.58
C TYR A 54 17.78 8.39 30.35
N TYR A 55 17.10 7.91 29.30
CA TYR A 55 17.78 7.50 28.06
C TYR A 55 18.64 8.60 27.44
N THR A 56 18.21 9.86 27.56
CA THR A 56 18.93 11.01 26.98
C THR A 56 20.33 11.18 27.56
N ILE A 57 20.53 10.80 28.83
CA ILE A 57 21.81 11.00 29.53
C ILE A 57 22.48 9.69 29.97
N ALA A 58 21.83 8.53 29.79
CA ALA A 58 22.34 7.24 30.25
C ALA A 58 23.75 6.95 29.70
N HIS A 59 24.04 7.36 28.46
CA HIS A 59 25.34 7.20 27.83
C HIS A 59 26.46 8.02 28.50
N LEU A 60 26.12 9.17 29.11
CA LEU A 60 27.06 10.00 29.87
C LEU A 60 27.32 9.46 31.28
N LEU A 61 26.34 8.74 31.85
CA LEU A 61 26.41 8.19 33.20
C LEU A 61 27.01 6.78 33.24
N GLN A 62 26.65 5.92 32.28
CA GLN A 62 26.95 4.49 32.31
C GLN A 62 27.94 4.03 31.23
N ASP A 63 28.22 4.85 30.22
CA ASP A 63 29.09 4.52 29.07
C ASP A 63 28.80 3.13 28.46
N GLY A 64 27.51 2.81 28.30
CA GLY A 64 27.05 1.54 27.73
C GLY A 64 27.13 0.34 28.68
N ASN A 65 27.60 0.49 29.92
CA ASN A 65 27.53 -0.56 30.93
C ASN A 65 26.10 -0.73 31.45
N MET A 66 25.45 -1.83 31.08
CA MET A 66 24.06 -2.12 31.46
C MET A 66 23.78 -2.10 32.98
N TYR A 67 24.79 -2.37 33.81
CA TYR A 67 24.65 -2.40 35.28
C TYR A 67 25.14 -1.13 35.96
N GLY A 68 25.66 -0.15 35.22
CA GLY A 68 26.27 1.07 35.77
C GLY A 68 27.45 0.78 36.72
N SER A 69 28.11 -0.38 36.58
CA SER A 69 29.12 -0.84 37.55
C SER A 69 30.53 -0.30 37.29
N VAL A 70 30.78 0.24 36.10
CA VAL A 70 32.04 0.89 35.78
C VAL A 70 32.01 2.30 36.36
N SER A 71 33.06 2.67 37.10
CA SER A 71 33.23 4.04 37.60
C SER A 71 33.32 5.00 36.42
N SER A 72 32.20 5.64 36.09
CA SER A 72 32.20 6.82 35.23
C SER A 72 32.76 8.01 36.01
N SER A 73 32.87 9.17 35.36
CA SER A 73 33.34 10.39 36.03
C SER A 73 32.34 10.94 37.06
N ILE A 74 31.16 10.33 37.18
CA ILE A 74 30.08 10.74 38.09
C ILE A 74 29.66 9.53 38.90
N THR A 75 29.71 9.61 40.23
CA THR A 75 29.20 8.52 41.08
C THR A 75 27.69 8.62 41.26
N PRO A 76 26.97 7.51 41.50
CA PRO A 76 25.53 7.53 41.74
C PRO A 76 25.12 8.51 42.85
N GLU A 77 25.93 8.65 43.89
CA GLU A 77 25.67 9.52 45.05
C GLU A 77 25.74 11.01 44.70
N GLN A 78 26.44 11.38 43.61
CA GLN A 78 26.54 12.77 43.16
C GLN A 78 25.27 13.25 42.42
N MET A 79 24.38 12.33 42.02
CA MET A 79 23.13 12.64 41.33
C MET A 79 22.01 12.96 42.33
N THR A 80 22.12 14.11 42.99
CA THR A 80 21.12 14.61 43.95
C THR A 80 19.87 15.17 43.27
N ASP A 81 18.83 15.44 44.05
CA ASP A 81 17.58 16.04 43.55
C ASP A 81 17.84 17.37 42.81
N GLU A 82 18.75 18.22 43.30
CA GLU A 82 19.09 19.48 42.65
C GLU A 82 19.79 19.28 41.29
N VAL A 83 20.58 18.21 41.17
CA VAL A 83 21.21 17.83 39.89
C VAL A 83 20.14 17.36 38.90
N TRP A 84 19.19 16.53 39.34
CA TRP A 84 18.08 16.08 38.52
C TRP A 84 17.17 17.23 38.08
N ASP A 85 16.83 18.13 38.99
CA ASP A 85 16.01 19.31 38.71
C ASP A 85 16.69 20.24 37.70
N TYR A 86 18.00 20.44 37.81
CA TYR A 86 18.77 21.23 36.85
C TYR A 86 18.70 20.66 35.43
N ILE A 87 18.83 19.33 35.31
CA ILE A 87 18.88 18.64 34.02
C ILE A 87 17.49 18.60 33.37
N PHE A 88 16.43 18.25 34.12
CA PHE A 88 15.12 17.92 33.53
C PHE A 88 14.04 18.99 33.72
N VAL A 89 14.08 19.77 34.81
CA VAL A 89 13.00 20.70 35.18
C VAL A 89 13.40 22.16 34.97
N GLY A 90 14.67 22.42 34.65
CA GLY A 90 15.19 23.77 34.45
C GLY A 90 15.47 24.50 35.76
N GLY A 91 15.82 23.76 36.82
CA GLY A 91 16.24 24.31 38.12
C GLY A 91 17.48 25.20 38.04
N GLN A 92 17.83 25.84 39.16
CA GLN A 92 19.08 26.61 39.26
C GLN A 92 20.28 25.67 39.18
N SER A 93 21.44 26.21 38.76
CA SER A 93 22.69 25.43 38.75
C SER A 93 22.97 24.88 40.15
N PRO A 94 23.12 23.55 40.31
CA PRO A 94 23.30 22.94 41.62
C PRO A 94 24.70 23.25 42.15
N THR A 95 24.85 23.27 43.47
CA THR A 95 26.18 23.21 44.09
C THR A 95 26.60 21.74 44.09
N SER A 96 27.48 21.36 43.16
CA SER A 96 27.88 19.97 42.95
C SER A 96 29.36 19.89 42.57
N ASP A 97 29.99 18.77 42.92
CA ASP A 97 31.36 18.43 42.50
C ASP A 97 31.41 17.93 41.04
N ILE A 98 30.25 17.72 40.40
CA ILE A 98 30.17 17.40 38.98
C ILE A 98 30.59 18.63 38.16
N PRO A 99 31.55 18.51 37.23
CA PRO A 99 31.96 19.61 36.37
C PRO A 99 30.77 20.23 35.64
N SER A 100 30.65 21.57 35.67
CA SER A 100 29.54 22.29 35.03
C SER A 100 29.42 21.99 33.53
N SER A 101 30.52 21.68 32.85
CA SER A 101 30.49 21.25 31.46
C SER A 101 29.70 19.96 31.25
N ILE A 102 29.81 19.00 32.17
CA ILE A 102 29.09 17.72 32.10
C ILE A 102 27.61 17.91 32.46
N LEU A 103 27.31 18.73 33.48
CA LEU A 103 25.93 19.11 33.82
C LEU A 103 25.23 19.78 32.63
N ASN A 104 25.88 20.75 32.00
CA ASN A 104 25.37 21.44 30.81
C ASN A 104 25.16 20.47 29.64
N GLN A 105 26.07 19.52 29.46
CA GLN A 105 25.95 18.51 28.41
C GLN A 105 24.75 17.59 28.65
N MET A 106 24.56 17.09 29.88
CA MET A 106 23.39 16.27 30.23
C MET A 106 22.08 17.03 29.99
N LYS A 107 22.03 18.30 30.41
CA LYS A 107 20.89 19.17 30.14
C LYS A 107 20.65 19.34 28.64
N GLN A 108 21.70 19.65 27.87
CA GLN A 108 21.60 19.84 26.43
C GLN A 108 21.08 18.58 25.71
N GLU A 109 21.56 17.38 26.09
CA GLU A 109 21.05 16.11 25.53
C GLU A 109 19.55 15.94 25.81
N PHE A 110 19.10 16.20 27.04
CA PHE A 110 17.68 16.15 27.37
C PHE A 110 16.87 17.18 26.56
N GLU A 111 17.26 18.45 26.57
CA GLU A 111 16.53 19.53 25.88
C GLU A 111 16.50 19.33 24.35
N TYR A 112 17.49 18.64 23.79
CA TYR A 112 17.53 18.30 22.36
C TYR A 112 16.61 17.13 22.00
N TRP A 113 16.66 16.03 22.78
CA TRP A 113 15.93 14.80 22.46
C TRP A 113 14.49 14.77 22.97
N TYR A 114 14.15 15.57 23.98
CA TYR A 114 12.82 15.62 24.57
C TYR A 114 11.97 16.77 23.99
N PRO A 115 10.65 16.59 23.84
CA PRO A 115 9.83 15.43 24.18
C PRO A 115 10.08 14.23 23.26
N PHE A 116 9.85 13.01 23.75
CA PHE A 116 9.87 11.86 22.86
C PHE A 116 8.77 11.97 21.80
N ASP A 117 9.13 11.66 20.55
CA ASP A 117 8.21 11.77 19.41
C ASP A 117 7.18 10.63 19.37
N LEU A 118 7.59 9.41 19.72
CA LEU A 118 6.75 8.22 19.63
C LEU A 118 7.06 7.21 20.72
N ARG A 119 5.99 6.68 21.32
CA ARG A 119 6.03 5.46 22.15
C ARG A 119 5.18 4.36 21.52
N VAL A 120 5.79 3.23 21.21
CA VAL A 120 5.09 2.05 20.66
C VAL A 120 4.86 1.02 21.77
N SER A 121 3.68 0.44 21.83
CA SER A 121 3.32 -0.55 22.85
C SER A 121 2.13 -1.42 22.46
N CYS A 122 1.94 -2.53 23.15
CA CYS A 122 0.71 -3.30 23.06
C CYS A 122 -0.45 -2.60 23.81
N LYS A 123 -1.69 -2.87 23.34
CA LYS A 123 -2.95 -2.28 23.83
C LYS A 123 -3.26 -2.52 25.31
N ASP A 124 -2.69 -3.57 25.89
CA ASP A 124 -2.83 -3.91 27.31
C ASP A 124 -2.19 -2.88 28.24
N LEU A 125 -1.19 -2.14 27.76
CA LEU A 125 -0.54 -1.10 28.55
C LEU A 125 -1.27 0.26 28.55
N ILE A 126 -2.34 0.42 27.75
CA ILE A 126 -3.14 1.66 27.72
C ILE A 126 -3.71 1.94 29.10
N GLN A 127 -4.30 0.92 29.75
CA GLN A 127 -5.02 1.10 31.01
C GLN A 127 -4.13 1.29 32.24
N ASN A 128 -2.81 1.25 32.07
CA ASN A 128 -1.83 1.35 33.15
C ASN A 128 -0.62 2.20 32.71
N HIS A 129 0.52 1.58 32.41
CA HIS A 129 1.80 2.21 32.11
C HIS A 129 1.71 3.41 31.15
N LEU A 130 0.98 3.32 30.03
CA LEU A 130 0.89 4.44 29.08
C LEU A 130 0.09 5.62 29.67
N THR A 131 -0.98 5.33 30.40
CA THR A 131 -1.74 6.37 31.11
C THR A 131 -0.90 6.97 32.26
N PHE A 132 -0.18 6.14 33.03
CA PHE A 132 0.70 6.59 34.10
C PHE A 132 1.86 7.43 33.55
N CYS A 133 2.39 7.08 32.38
CA CYS A 133 3.37 7.87 31.65
C CYS A 133 2.84 9.29 31.39
N ILE A 134 1.60 9.43 30.89
CA ILE A 134 0.98 10.75 30.69
C ILE A 134 0.87 11.51 32.02
N TYR A 135 0.32 10.90 33.07
CA TYR A 135 0.18 11.55 34.38
C TYR A 135 1.52 12.06 34.91
N ASN A 136 2.55 11.20 34.95
CA ASN A 136 3.86 11.57 35.50
C ASN A 136 4.56 12.64 34.66
N HIS A 137 4.48 12.59 33.32
CA HIS A 137 5.02 13.66 32.48
C HIS A 137 4.32 15.00 32.74
N THR A 138 2.99 15.00 32.87
CA THR A 138 2.24 16.24 33.16
C THR A 138 2.49 16.80 34.55
N ALA A 139 2.92 15.96 35.49
CA ALA A 139 3.26 16.36 36.85
C ALA A 139 4.70 16.87 36.99
N LEU A 140 5.65 16.30 36.22
CA LEU A 140 7.08 16.57 36.38
C LEU A 140 7.61 17.68 35.47
N VAL A 141 7.11 17.78 34.24
CA VAL A 141 7.72 18.64 33.21
C VAL A 141 6.69 19.56 32.52
N PRO A 142 7.13 20.74 32.03
CA PRO A 142 6.26 21.66 31.31
C PRO A 142 5.72 21.05 30.00
N SER A 143 4.64 21.65 29.49
CA SER A 143 3.85 21.11 28.37
C SER A 143 4.61 20.90 27.06
N HIS A 144 5.71 21.62 26.83
CA HIS A 144 6.55 21.40 25.66
C HIS A 144 7.35 20.09 25.72
N TYR A 145 7.52 19.49 26.91
CA TYR A 145 8.16 18.19 27.11
C TYR A 145 7.16 17.03 27.25
N TRP A 146 5.86 17.27 27.02
CA TRP A 146 4.87 16.20 27.07
C TRP A 146 4.96 15.24 25.87
N PRO A 147 4.60 13.96 26.06
CA PRO A 147 4.59 12.95 25.00
C PRO A 147 3.89 13.39 23.71
N ARG A 148 4.59 13.25 22.56
CA ARG A 148 4.03 13.66 21.26
C ARG A 148 3.13 12.62 20.63
N GLY A 149 3.38 11.33 20.81
CA GLY A 149 2.54 10.29 20.23
C GLY A 149 2.69 8.91 20.85
N PHE A 150 1.59 8.15 20.80
CA PHE A 150 1.53 6.75 21.20
C PHE A 150 0.96 5.92 20.07
N ARG A 151 1.64 4.83 19.71
CA ARG A 151 1.16 3.85 18.74
C ARG A 151 0.92 2.53 19.45
N CYS A 152 -0.36 2.13 19.51
CA CYS A 152 -0.74 0.87 20.14
C CYS A 152 -0.99 -0.21 19.08
N ASN A 153 -0.61 -1.45 19.38
CA ASN A 153 -0.87 -2.64 18.55
C ASN A 153 -1.55 -3.75 19.36
N GLY A 154 -2.16 -4.72 18.68
CA GLY A 154 -2.70 -5.92 19.32
C GLY A 154 -1.61 -6.88 19.83
N HIS A 155 -2.03 -7.95 20.49
CA HIS A 155 -1.10 -9.01 20.88
C HIS A 155 -0.63 -9.79 19.65
N ILE A 156 0.55 -10.40 19.75
CA ILE A 156 1.09 -11.24 18.69
C ILE A 156 0.58 -12.69 18.84
N MET A 157 -0.06 -13.19 17.80
CA MET A 157 -0.44 -14.59 17.61
C MET A 157 0.63 -15.32 16.78
N LEU A 158 0.64 -16.65 16.89
CA LEU A 158 1.54 -17.51 16.15
C LEU A 158 0.72 -18.57 15.42
N ASN A 159 0.77 -18.56 14.08
CA ASN A 159 -0.03 -19.41 13.19
C ASN A 159 -1.53 -19.40 13.54
N SER A 160 -2.08 -18.20 13.76
CA SER A 160 -3.48 -17.95 14.11
C SER A 160 -3.92 -18.50 15.47
N GLU A 161 -2.97 -18.88 16.33
CA GLU A 161 -3.22 -19.34 17.69
C GLU A 161 -2.52 -18.44 18.72
N LYS A 162 -3.06 -18.38 19.94
CA LYS A 162 -2.42 -17.66 21.05
C LYS A 162 -1.09 -18.33 21.40
N MET A 163 -0.04 -17.52 21.56
CA MET A 163 1.25 -18.03 21.98
C MET A 163 1.20 -18.50 23.44
N SER A 164 1.56 -19.76 23.67
CA SER A 164 1.68 -20.33 25.00
C SER A 164 2.76 -21.39 25.07
N LYS A 165 3.58 -21.34 26.12
CA LYS A 165 4.58 -22.37 26.42
C LYS A 165 3.92 -23.72 26.70
N SER A 166 2.72 -23.75 27.29
CA SER A 166 2.03 -25.00 27.66
C SER A 166 1.51 -25.77 26.45
N THR A 167 1.03 -25.08 25.43
CA THR A 167 0.55 -25.70 24.18
C THR A 167 1.68 -26.00 23.19
N ARG A 168 2.93 -25.68 23.57
CA ARG A 168 4.13 -25.70 22.70
C ARG A 168 4.03 -24.77 21.48
N ASN A 169 2.97 -23.97 21.36
CA ASN A 169 2.86 -22.92 20.36
C ASN A 169 3.58 -21.66 20.85
N PHE A 170 4.91 -21.71 20.86
CA PHE A 170 5.76 -20.62 21.32
C PHE A 170 7.04 -20.54 20.50
N ARG A 171 7.49 -19.32 20.24
CA ARG A 171 8.78 -19.05 19.61
C ARG A 171 9.46 -17.88 20.31
N THR A 172 10.73 -18.06 20.64
CA THR A 172 11.60 -16.95 21.04
C THR A 172 12.11 -16.20 19.82
N LEU A 173 12.54 -14.95 20.00
CA LEU A 173 13.17 -14.17 18.94
C LEU A 173 14.39 -14.89 18.34
N ARG A 174 15.26 -15.44 19.18
CA ARG A 174 16.46 -16.18 18.73
C ARG A 174 16.10 -17.36 17.84
N GLN A 175 15.13 -18.18 18.26
CA GLN A 175 14.67 -19.32 17.47
C GLN A 175 14.07 -18.86 16.13
N ALA A 176 13.29 -17.78 16.10
CA ALA A 176 12.72 -17.27 14.86
C ALA A 176 13.82 -16.80 13.89
N ILE A 177 14.85 -16.11 14.39
CA ILE A 177 16.00 -15.66 13.59
C ILE A 177 16.80 -16.86 13.06
N GLU A 178 17.07 -17.87 13.90
CA GLU A 178 17.80 -19.07 13.50
C GLU A 178 17.03 -19.91 12.47
N GLU A 179 15.70 -19.95 12.58
CA GLU A 179 14.83 -20.71 11.68
C GLU A 179 14.60 -20.00 10.33
N PHE A 180 14.36 -18.68 10.35
CA PHE A 180 13.93 -17.93 9.16
C PHE A 180 14.93 -16.90 8.63
N SER A 181 16.02 -16.61 9.34
CA SER A 181 16.85 -15.39 9.21
C SER A 181 16.19 -14.13 9.79
N THR A 182 17.03 -13.14 10.11
CA THR A 182 16.59 -11.83 10.63
C THR A 182 15.64 -11.12 9.67
N ASP A 183 15.96 -11.07 8.38
CA ASP A 183 15.17 -10.30 7.42
C ASP A 183 13.84 -10.96 7.08
N ALA A 184 13.77 -12.28 6.95
CA ALA A 184 12.48 -12.94 6.72
C ALA A 184 11.59 -12.88 7.96
N THR A 185 12.17 -12.93 9.17
CA THR A 185 11.44 -12.71 10.42
C THR A 185 10.86 -11.30 10.46
N ARG A 186 11.65 -10.26 10.16
CA ARG A 186 11.19 -8.86 10.12
C ARG A 186 10.15 -8.64 9.02
N PHE A 187 10.33 -9.26 7.86
CA PHE A 187 9.37 -9.23 6.76
C PHE A 187 8.01 -9.78 7.19
N SER A 188 8.00 -10.96 7.82
CA SER A 188 6.76 -11.58 8.32
C SER A 188 6.12 -10.77 9.46
N LEU A 189 6.93 -10.16 10.34
CA LEU A 189 6.42 -9.25 11.38
C LEU A 189 5.80 -7.98 10.80
N ALA A 190 6.35 -7.41 9.72
CA ALA A 190 5.75 -6.28 9.03
C ALA A 190 4.41 -6.67 8.36
N ASP A 191 4.27 -7.90 7.87
CA ASP A 191 3.01 -8.39 7.29
C ASP A 191 1.96 -8.82 8.35
N ALA A 192 2.39 -9.05 9.60
CA ALA A 192 1.57 -9.66 10.65
C ALA A 192 0.31 -8.87 11.02
N GLY A 193 0.36 -7.54 10.92
CA GLY A 193 -0.79 -6.67 11.19
C GLY A 193 -0.38 -5.32 11.78
N ASP A 194 -1.05 -4.26 11.31
CA ASP A 194 -0.79 -2.89 11.75
C ASP A 194 -1.84 -2.39 12.76
N ALA A 195 -3.00 -3.02 12.91
CA ALA A 195 -4.10 -2.47 13.70
C ALA A 195 -4.01 -2.76 15.21
N MET A 196 -5.06 -2.36 15.95
CA MET A 196 -5.28 -2.74 17.36
C MET A 196 -5.76 -4.19 17.53
N ASP A 197 -6.19 -4.81 16.43
CA ASP A 197 -6.44 -6.25 16.37
C ASP A 197 -5.15 -7.03 16.57
N ASP A 198 -5.28 -8.27 17.05
CA ASP A 198 -4.12 -9.11 17.30
C ASP A 198 -3.40 -9.43 15.98
N ALA A 199 -2.10 -9.12 15.93
CA ALA A 199 -1.24 -9.38 14.78
C ALA A 199 -0.91 -10.87 14.73
N ASN A 200 -0.65 -11.41 13.54
CA ASN A 200 -0.41 -12.84 13.36
C ASN A 200 0.91 -13.13 12.66
N PHE A 201 1.87 -13.72 13.39
CA PHE A 201 3.10 -14.23 12.78
C PHE A 201 2.84 -15.63 12.20
N VAL A 202 2.99 -15.75 10.89
CA VAL A 202 2.70 -16.99 10.14
C VAL A 202 4.01 -17.55 9.57
N PHE A 203 4.31 -18.83 9.85
CA PHE A 203 5.53 -19.48 9.38
C PHE A 203 5.57 -19.62 7.85
N GLU A 204 4.43 -19.86 7.22
CA GLU A 204 4.30 -19.90 5.76
C GLU A 204 4.70 -18.56 5.14
N THR A 205 4.32 -17.43 5.75
CA THR A 205 4.73 -16.09 5.30
C THR A 205 6.22 -15.88 5.46
N ALA A 206 6.82 -16.30 6.58
CA ALA A 206 8.27 -16.19 6.79
C ALA A 206 9.06 -17.04 5.78
N ASN A 207 8.64 -18.30 5.53
CA ASN A 207 9.24 -19.15 4.51
C ASN A 207 9.07 -18.57 3.09
N ALA A 208 7.90 -18.03 2.78
CA ALA A 208 7.66 -17.35 1.51
C ALA A 208 8.55 -16.11 1.35
N ALA A 209 8.82 -15.36 2.43
CA ALA A 209 9.72 -14.22 2.41
C ALA A 209 11.17 -14.64 2.07
N ILE A 210 11.68 -15.74 2.64
CA ILE A 210 13.00 -16.28 2.28
C ILE A 210 13.08 -16.56 0.77
N LEU A 211 12.09 -17.28 0.25
CA LEU A 211 12.04 -17.61 -1.19
C LEU A 211 11.92 -16.36 -2.06
N ARG A 212 11.18 -15.36 -1.61
CA ARG A 212 10.94 -14.14 -2.38
C ARG A 212 12.18 -13.25 -2.44
N LEU A 213 12.84 -13.03 -1.31
CA LEU A 213 14.09 -12.26 -1.23
C LEU A 213 15.22 -12.93 -2.02
N THR A 214 15.38 -14.25 -1.90
CA THR A 214 16.42 -14.99 -2.65
C THR A 214 16.17 -15.02 -4.15
N LYS A 215 14.92 -15.21 -4.59
CA LYS A 215 14.53 -15.08 -6.00
C LYS A 215 14.77 -13.68 -6.55
N GLU A 216 14.51 -12.65 -5.74
CA GLU A 216 14.74 -11.27 -6.16
C GLU A 216 16.24 -10.98 -6.33
N ILE A 217 17.11 -11.46 -5.44
CA ILE A 217 18.57 -11.40 -5.63
C ILE A 217 18.96 -12.07 -6.95
N SER A 218 18.48 -13.29 -7.19
CA SER A 218 18.81 -14.03 -8.41
C SER A 218 18.33 -13.28 -9.67
N TRP A 219 17.14 -12.69 -9.62
CA TRP A 219 16.60 -11.89 -10.72
C TRP A 219 17.45 -10.64 -10.98
N ILE A 220 17.87 -9.93 -9.94
CA ILE A 220 18.76 -8.76 -10.07
C ILE A 220 20.09 -9.18 -10.72
N GLU A 221 20.70 -10.27 -10.26
CA GLU A 221 21.94 -10.80 -10.83
C GLU A 221 21.77 -11.16 -12.32
N GLU A 222 20.69 -11.85 -12.69
CA GLU A 222 20.36 -12.19 -14.07
C GLU A 222 20.21 -10.95 -14.95
N VAL A 223 19.50 -9.93 -14.47
CA VAL A 223 19.30 -8.67 -15.21
C VAL A 223 20.62 -7.91 -15.39
N LEU A 224 21.44 -7.82 -14.34
CA LEU A 224 22.75 -7.17 -14.41
C LEU A 224 23.71 -7.92 -15.33
N ALA A 225 23.69 -9.26 -15.33
CA ALA A 225 24.48 -10.07 -16.27
C ALA A 225 24.01 -9.89 -17.72
N ALA A 226 22.70 -9.70 -17.94
CA ALA A 226 22.09 -9.50 -19.24
C ALA A 226 22.03 -8.02 -19.68
N ASP A 227 22.74 -7.10 -19.00
CA ASP A 227 22.63 -5.64 -19.22
C ASP A 227 22.78 -5.21 -20.69
N SER A 228 23.68 -5.87 -21.43
CA SER A 228 23.91 -5.62 -22.86
C SER A 228 22.74 -6.02 -23.77
N SER A 229 21.84 -6.89 -23.31
CA SER A 229 20.65 -7.31 -24.06
C SER A 229 19.43 -6.42 -23.81
N LEU A 230 19.51 -5.53 -22.81
CA LEU A 230 18.46 -4.58 -22.48
C LEU A 230 18.44 -3.42 -23.48
N ARG A 231 17.24 -2.87 -23.71
CA ARG A 231 17.11 -1.71 -24.59
C ARG A 231 17.77 -0.50 -23.93
N ALA A 232 18.72 0.09 -24.64
CA ALA A 232 19.42 1.30 -24.22
C ALA A 232 18.69 2.57 -24.70
N GLY A 233 18.94 3.68 -24.01
CA GLY A 233 18.38 4.98 -24.32
C GLY A 233 17.27 5.38 -23.34
N PRO A 234 16.71 6.60 -23.47
CA PRO A 234 15.66 7.05 -22.57
C PRO A 234 14.42 6.16 -22.68
N PRO A 235 13.66 5.98 -21.58
CA PRO A 235 12.37 5.30 -21.63
C PRO A 235 11.42 6.06 -22.57
N SER A 236 10.78 5.36 -23.51
CA SER A 236 10.12 6.01 -24.66
C SER A 236 8.84 5.32 -25.14
N THR A 237 8.48 4.16 -24.57
CA THR A 237 7.29 3.41 -24.96
C THR A 237 6.16 3.62 -23.95
N TYR A 238 4.91 3.37 -24.33
CA TYR A 238 3.79 3.34 -23.38
C TYR A 238 4.09 2.52 -22.12
N ALA A 239 4.63 1.31 -22.30
CA ALA A 239 4.99 0.41 -21.20
C ALA A 239 6.07 1.01 -20.30
N ASP A 240 7.05 1.73 -20.87
CA ASP A 240 8.07 2.44 -20.10
C ASP A 240 7.46 3.53 -19.23
N HIS A 241 6.60 4.37 -19.81
CA HIS A 241 5.95 5.47 -19.09
C HIS A 241 5.02 4.95 -18.00
N ALA A 242 4.24 3.90 -18.29
CA ALA A 242 3.37 3.27 -17.32
C ALA A 242 4.17 2.70 -16.14
N PHE A 243 5.28 1.99 -16.40
CA PHE A 243 6.09 1.42 -15.33
C PHE A 243 6.86 2.47 -14.53
N ASP A 244 7.40 3.50 -15.19
CA ASP A 244 8.05 4.64 -14.52
C ASP A 244 7.09 5.36 -13.56
N ASN A 245 5.83 5.49 -13.98
CA ASN A 245 4.75 6.02 -13.16
C ASN A 245 4.40 5.11 -11.97
N GLU A 246 4.34 3.79 -12.16
CA GLU A 246 4.12 2.85 -11.05
C GLU A 246 5.26 2.90 -10.02
N ILE A 247 6.51 3.12 -10.44
CA ILE A 247 7.62 3.39 -9.51
C ILE A 247 7.36 4.68 -8.72
N ASN A 248 6.93 5.77 -9.38
CA ASN A 248 6.58 7.01 -8.69
C ASN A 248 5.46 6.79 -7.65
N ILE A 249 4.40 6.10 -8.05
CA ILE A 249 3.26 5.77 -7.18
C ILE A 249 3.72 4.96 -5.96
N ALA A 250 4.52 3.91 -6.17
CA ALA A 250 5.05 3.09 -5.09
C ALA A 250 5.85 3.94 -4.09
N VAL A 251 6.74 4.82 -4.56
CA VAL A 251 7.55 5.69 -3.69
C VAL A 251 6.66 6.57 -2.80
N HIS A 252 5.65 7.25 -3.37
CA HIS A 252 4.76 8.14 -2.61
C HIS A 252 3.84 7.37 -1.65
N LEU A 253 3.22 6.29 -2.11
CA LEU A 253 2.31 5.50 -1.27
C LEU A 253 3.06 4.79 -0.13
N THR A 254 4.26 4.28 -0.39
CA THR A 254 5.08 3.66 0.66
C THR A 254 5.54 4.68 1.68
N GLU A 255 5.90 5.90 1.27
CA GLU A 255 6.24 6.99 2.20
C GLU A 255 5.08 7.32 3.12
N GLN A 256 3.88 7.49 2.55
CA GLN A 256 2.66 7.72 3.32
C GLN A 256 2.42 6.59 4.33
N ASN A 257 2.52 5.33 3.88
CA ASN A 257 2.31 4.18 4.76
C ASN A 257 3.34 4.11 5.91
N TYR A 258 4.62 4.43 5.68
CA TYR A 258 5.60 4.51 6.76
C TYR A 258 5.29 5.66 7.73
N ASN A 259 4.90 6.83 7.23
CA ASN A 259 4.53 7.99 8.07
C ASN A 259 3.28 7.71 8.94
N ASP A 260 2.38 6.86 8.46
CA ASP A 260 1.18 6.43 9.17
C ASP A 260 1.40 5.15 10.02
N TYR A 261 2.61 4.60 10.03
CA TYR A 261 2.95 3.35 10.74
C TYR A 261 2.07 2.17 10.30
N MET A 262 1.84 2.07 8.99
CA MET A 262 1.14 0.98 8.32
C MET A 262 2.16 0.11 7.58
N PHE A 263 2.95 -0.67 8.33
CA PHE A 263 4.10 -1.42 7.81
C PHE A 263 3.69 -2.54 6.85
N ARG A 264 2.52 -3.16 7.05
CA ARG A 264 1.96 -4.14 6.11
C ARG A 264 1.64 -3.49 4.77
N ASN A 265 1.06 -2.28 4.79
CA ASN A 265 0.77 -1.54 3.57
C ASN A 265 2.02 -0.96 2.92
N ALA A 266 3.02 -0.55 3.70
CA ALA A 266 4.33 -0.15 3.19
C ALA A 266 5.01 -1.32 2.47
N LEU A 267 4.96 -2.52 3.05
CA LEU A 267 5.45 -3.74 2.41
C LEU A 267 4.66 -4.10 1.14
N LYS A 268 3.33 -3.95 1.17
CA LYS A 268 2.48 -4.14 0.00
C LYS A 268 2.87 -3.21 -1.14
N THR A 269 2.93 -1.91 -0.90
CA THR A 269 3.17 -0.89 -1.93
C THR A 269 4.62 -0.86 -2.40
N GLY A 270 5.58 -0.93 -1.48
CA GLY A 270 7.01 -0.75 -1.76
C GLY A 270 7.73 -2.01 -2.22
N PHE A 271 7.08 -3.18 -2.10
CA PHE A 271 7.66 -4.46 -2.49
C PHE A 271 6.71 -5.26 -3.38
N TYR A 272 5.55 -5.68 -2.89
CA TYR A 272 4.66 -6.59 -3.64
C TYR A 272 4.06 -5.96 -4.91
N ASP A 273 3.42 -4.81 -4.78
CA ASP A 273 2.79 -4.12 -5.91
C ASP A 273 3.86 -3.64 -6.91
N LEU A 274 5.00 -3.17 -6.40
CA LEU A 274 6.13 -2.74 -7.22
C LEU A 274 6.73 -3.92 -8.03
N GLN A 275 6.86 -5.12 -7.43
CA GLN A 275 7.25 -6.33 -8.16
C GLN A 275 6.19 -6.74 -9.20
N ALA A 276 4.90 -6.62 -8.88
CA ALA A 276 3.82 -6.91 -9.82
C ALA A 276 3.86 -5.96 -11.03
N ALA A 277 4.09 -4.66 -10.81
CA ALA A 277 4.25 -3.67 -11.87
C ALA A 277 5.45 -3.98 -12.78
N ARG A 278 6.57 -4.45 -12.22
CA ARG A 278 7.73 -4.92 -12.99
C ARG A 278 7.40 -6.14 -13.83
N ASP A 279 6.71 -7.12 -13.27
CA ASP A 279 6.35 -8.35 -13.99
C ASP A 279 5.36 -8.04 -15.13
N GLU A 280 4.42 -7.12 -14.91
CA GLU A 280 3.54 -6.59 -15.94
C GLU A 280 4.33 -5.85 -17.03
N TYR A 281 5.28 -4.99 -16.65
CA TYR A 281 6.15 -4.27 -17.57
C TYR A 281 6.95 -5.22 -18.47
N ARG A 282 7.50 -6.29 -17.90
CA ARG A 282 8.20 -7.35 -18.66
C ARG A 282 7.29 -7.98 -19.72
N ILE A 283 6.05 -8.30 -19.34
CA ILE A 283 5.06 -8.88 -20.26
C ILE A 283 4.70 -7.88 -21.37
N SER A 284 4.53 -6.61 -20.99
CA SER A 284 4.15 -5.50 -21.85
C SER A 284 5.21 -5.23 -22.92
N CYS A 285 6.49 -5.22 -22.56
CA CYS A 285 7.61 -5.03 -23.50
C CYS A 285 7.72 -6.15 -24.55
N GLY A 286 7.51 -7.41 -24.17
CA GLY A 286 7.62 -8.54 -25.10
C GLY A 286 9.00 -8.62 -25.78
N SER A 287 9.01 -8.76 -27.10
CA SER A 287 10.25 -8.87 -27.90
C SER A 287 11.05 -7.58 -27.99
N MET A 288 10.45 -6.42 -27.68
CA MET A 288 11.16 -5.13 -27.66
C MET A 288 12.18 -5.03 -26.53
N GLY A 289 12.04 -5.88 -25.51
CA GLY A 289 12.90 -5.86 -24.33
C GLY A 289 12.60 -4.69 -23.39
N MET A 290 12.99 -4.88 -22.13
CA MET A 290 12.88 -3.87 -21.07
C MET A 290 13.98 -2.81 -21.22
N ASN A 291 13.67 -1.59 -20.78
CA ASN A 291 14.61 -0.47 -20.75
C ASN A 291 15.60 -0.62 -19.59
N ARG A 292 16.89 -0.47 -19.88
CA ARG A 292 17.97 -0.66 -18.91
C ARG A 292 17.93 0.36 -17.78
N GLU A 293 17.81 1.64 -18.12
CA GLU A 293 17.83 2.74 -17.17
C GLU A 293 16.64 2.65 -16.21
N LEU A 294 15.47 2.24 -16.72
CA LEU A 294 14.27 2.04 -15.94
C LEU A 294 14.35 0.85 -14.98
N LEU A 295 14.95 -0.27 -15.39
CA LEU A 295 15.20 -1.40 -14.47
C LEU A 295 16.19 -1.02 -13.37
N ARG A 296 17.24 -0.24 -13.68
CA ARG A 296 18.17 0.28 -12.66
C ARG A 296 17.46 1.19 -11.67
N ARG A 297 16.55 2.06 -12.15
CA ARG A 297 15.71 2.89 -11.30
C ARG A 297 14.80 2.06 -10.39
N PHE A 298 14.14 1.03 -10.92
CA PHE A 298 13.34 0.09 -10.13
C PHE A 298 14.18 -0.57 -9.04
N MET A 299 15.36 -1.11 -9.36
CA MET A 299 16.22 -1.79 -8.40
C MET A 299 16.69 -0.84 -7.29
N ASP A 300 17.08 0.40 -7.64
CA ASP A 300 17.46 1.44 -6.66
C ASP A 300 16.28 1.77 -5.72
N ALA A 301 15.10 2.04 -6.30
CA ALA A 301 13.90 2.38 -5.53
C ALA A 301 13.49 1.23 -4.61
N GLN A 302 13.28 0.02 -5.13
CA GLN A 302 12.84 -1.13 -4.34
C GLN A 302 13.81 -1.45 -3.21
N THR A 303 15.13 -1.40 -3.47
CA THR A 303 16.17 -1.63 -2.45
C THR A 303 16.05 -0.64 -1.29
N ARG A 304 15.80 0.64 -1.58
CA ARG A 304 15.66 1.68 -0.55
C ARG A 304 14.32 1.60 0.18
N LEU A 305 13.23 1.29 -0.52
CA LEU A 305 11.89 1.16 0.07
C LEU A 305 11.78 -0.01 1.06
N ILE A 306 12.49 -1.12 0.79
CA ILE A 306 12.48 -2.30 1.68
C ILE A 306 13.50 -2.21 2.83
N ALA A 307 14.47 -1.29 2.77
CA ALA A 307 15.55 -1.19 3.75
C ALA A 307 15.09 -1.08 5.22
N PRO A 308 14.01 -0.36 5.58
CA PRO A 308 13.52 -0.33 6.96
C PRO A 308 13.04 -1.71 7.47
N ILE A 309 12.56 -2.58 6.58
CA ILE A 309 12.02 -3.90 6.92
C ILE A 309 13.11 -4.97 6.82
N CYS A 310 13.84 -5.04 5.70
CA CYS A 310 14.90 -6.03 5.44
C CYS A 310 16.25 -5.33 5.18
N PRO A 311 16.89 -4.76 6.22
CA PRO A 311 18.09 -3.96 6.05
C PRO A 311 19.30 -4.76 5.54
N HIS A 312 19.46 -6.03 5.94
CA HIS A 312 20.63 -6.82 5.54
C HIS A 312 20.59 -7.20 4.05
N TYR A 313 19.41 -7.59 3.58
CA TYR A 313 19.07 -7.80 2.17
C TYR A 313 19.28 -6.52 1.36
N ALA A 314 18.72 -5.40 1.82
CA ALA A 314 18.85 -4.13 1.13
C ALA A 314 20.32 -3.69 1.02
N GLU A 315 21.08 -3.86 2.10
CA GLU A 315 22.51 -3.55 2.12
C GLU A 315 23.30 -4.47 1.17
N PHE A 316 22.95 -5.76 1.12
CA PHE A 316 23.56 -6.70 0.19
C PHE A 316 23.32 -6.28 -1.26
N VAL A 317 22.07 -5.99 -1.63
CA VAL A 317 21.71 -5.52 -2.97
C VAL A 317 22.41 -4.20 -3.30
N TRP A 318 22.36 -3.22 -2.40
CA TRP A 318 22.96 -1.90 -2.58
C TRP A 318 24.46 -1.97 -2.87
N LYS A 319 25.20 -2.66 -2.00
CA LYS A 319 26.67 -2.66 -2.02
C LYS A 319 27.25 -3.67 -2.99
N PHE A 320 26.70 -4.89 -3.02
CA PHE A 320 27.30 -5.99 -3.77
C PHE A 320 26.70 -6.16 -5.16
N LEU A 321 25.41 -5.91 -5.36
CA LEU A 321 24.79 -6.06 -6.68
C LEU A 321 24.82 -4.73 -7.45
N LEU A 322 24.29 -3.66 -6.86
CA LEU A 322 24.21 -2.34 -7.50
C LEU A 322 25.52 -1.54 -7.45
N LYS A 323 26.52 -2.03 -6.68
CA LYS A 323 27.84 -1.41 -6.54
C LYS A 323 27.78 0.07 -6.16
N LYS A 324 26.85 0.43 -5.29
CA LYS A 324 26.70 1.80 -4.78
C LYS A 324 27.66 2.03 -3.62
N ASP A 325 28.13 3.26 -3.50
CA ASP A 325 28.96 3.69 -2.37
C ASP A 325 28.12 3.94 -1.10
N GLY A 326 28.77 3.83 0.06
CA GLY A 326 28.13 4.01 1.37
C GLY A 326 27.19 2.87 1.77
N PHE A 327 26.35 3.13 2.77
CA PHE A 327 25.31 2.20 3.25
C PHE A 327 23.94 2.65 2.74
N VAL A 328 23.03 1.71 2.49
CA VAL A 328 21.67 2.03 2.01
C VAL A 328 20.90 2.90 3.01
N VAL A 329 21.14 2.70 4.30
CA VAL A 329 20.53 3.50 5.38
C VAL A 329 20.89 4.99 5.32
N ASN A 330 22.02 5.32 4.67
CA ASN A 330 22.48 6.70 4.48
C ASN A 330 22.09 7.27 3.10
N ALA A 331 21.46 6.47 2.23
CA ALA A 331 21.09 6.89 0.88
C ALA A 331 19.86 7.80 0.83
N GLY A 332 19.10 7.91 1.94
CA GLY A 332 17.85 8.66 2.03
C GLY A 332 16.69 8.01 1.27
N TRP A 333 15.53 8.67 1.24
CA TRP A 333 14.33 8.20 0.54
C TRP A 333 14.43 8.39 -0.99
N PRO A 334 13.99 7.42 -1.81
CA PRO A 334 14.05 7.55 -3.28
C PRO A 334 13.26 8.75 -3.79
N SER A 335 13.83 9.43 -4.79
CA SER A 335 13.16 10.56 -5.44
C SER A 335 12.18 10.07 -6.50
N ALA A 336 10.98 10.64 -6.51
CA ALA A 336 9.92 10.33 -7.46
C ALA A 336 9.24 11.62 -7.95
N ALA A 337 8.86 11.62 -9.22
CA ALA A 337 7.98 12.66 -9.77
C ALA A 337 6.57 12.52 -9.19
N SER A 338 5.72 13.53 -9.38
CA SER A 338 4.31 13.42 -9.04
C SER A 338 3.64 12.30 -9.87
N PRO A 339 2.86 11.41 -9.23
CA PRO A 339 2.13 10.36 -9.94
C PRO A 339 1.16 10.90 -10.99
N ASP A 340 1.17 10.30 -12.18
CA ASP A 340 0.14 10.47 -13.20
C ASP A 340 -0.98 9.44 -12.97
N LEU A 341 -2.02 9.85 -12.26
CA LEU A 341 -3.17 8.99 -11.97
C LEU A 341 -4.02 8.70 -13.21
N THR A 342 -3.94 9.54 -14.26
CA THR A 342 -4.65 9.30 -15.51
C THR A 342 -3.98 8.16 -16.28
N LEU A 343 -2.66 8.17 -16.37
CA LEU A 343 -1.89 7.09 -16.98
C LEU A 343 -2.04 5.77 -16.21
N GLN A 344 -2.06 5.81 -14.87
CA GLN A 344 -2.34 4.61 -14.06
C GLN A 344 -3.70 4.01 -14.41
N ARG A 345 -4.75 4.84 -14.52
CA ARG A 345 -6.09 4.36 -14.90
C ARG A 345 -6.14 3.82 -16.33
N ALA A 346 -5.47 4.49 -17.27
CA ALA A 346 -5.35 4.05 -18.65
C ALA A 346 -4.68 2.67 -18.74
N ASN A 347 -3.56 2.48 -18.02
CA ASN A 347 -2.86 1.21 -17.99
C ASN A 347 -3.69 0.12 -17.29
N LYS A 348 -4.36 0.44 -16.18
CA LYS A 348 -5.29 -0.49 -15.53
C LYS A 348 -6.42 -0.92 -16.47
N TYR A 349 -7.01 0.02 -17.20
CA TYR A 349 -8.02 -0.25 -18.22
C TYR A 349 -7.51 -1.21 -19.30
N LEU A 350 -6.29 -0.98 -19.81
CA LEU A 350 -5.66 -1.84 -20.79
C LEU A 350 -5.51 -3.29 -20.28
N GLN A 351 -4.96 -3.46 -19.07
CA GLN A 351 -4.76 -4.79 -18.49
C GLN A 351 -6.07 -5.52 -18.19
N ASP A 352 -7.03 -4.83 -17.56
CA ASP A 352 -8.34 -5.40 -17.25
C ASP A 352 -9.08 -5.80 -18.54
N SER A 353 -8.95 -5.01 -19.61
CA SER A 353 -9.48 -5.33 -20.94
C SER A 353 -8.83 -6.57 -21.55
N ILE A 354 -7.49 -6.71 -21.46
CA ILE A 354 -6.77 -7.91 -21.93
C ILE A 354 -7.23 -9.16 -21.16
N ILE A 355 -7.38 -9.06 -19.84
CA ILE A 355 -7.86 -10.17 -19.00
C ILE A 355 -9.28 -10.59 -19.42
N LEU A 356 -10.18 -9.62 -19.62
CA LEU A 356 -11.55 -9.88 -20.06
C LEU A 356 -11.57 -10.55 -21.44
N MET A 357 -10.81 -10.02 -22.40
CA MET A 357 -10.68 -10.59 -23.74
C MET A 357 -10.19 -12.04 -23.69
N ARG A 358 -9.19 -12.35 -22.85
CA ARG A 358 -8.71 -13.73 -22.67
C ARG A 358 -9.77 -14.66 -22.12
N LYS A 359 -10.52 -14.23 -21.10
CA LYS A 359 -11.61 -15.03 -20.52
C LYS A 359 -12.70 -15.31 -21.57
N LEU A 360 -13.05 -14.32 -22.38
CA LEU A 360 -14.02 -14.47 -23.47
C LEU A 360 -13.52 -15.44 -24.55
N LEU A 361 -12.27 -15.29 -24.98
CA LEU A 361 -11.63 -16.17 -25.95
C LEU A 361 -11.64 -17.64 -25.47
N GLN A 362 -11.25 -17.88 -24.22
CA GLN A 362 -11.27 -19.23 -23.62
C GLN A 362 -12.69 -19.81 -23.57
N LYS A 363 -13.69 -19.00 -23.21
CA LYS A 363 -15.09 -19.42 -23.19
C LYS A 363 -15.55 -19.86 -24.59
N GLN A 364 -15.24 -19.09 -25.62
CA GLN A 364 -15.61 -19.41 -27.01
C GLN A 364 -14.89 -20.65 -27.55
N LEU A 365 -13.62 -20.86 -27.18
CA LEU A 365 -12.87 -22.09 -27.51
C LEU A 365 -13.45 -23.33 -26.80
N SER A 366 -13.93 -23.17 -25.56
CA SER A 366 -14.52 -24.27 -24.78
C SER A 366 -15.93 -24.68 -25.25
N SER A 367 -16.76 -23.71 -25.67
CA SER A 367 -18.10 -23.98 -26.19
C SER A 367 -18.04 -24.68 -27.55
N SER A 368 -17.06 -24.32 -28.40
CA SER A 368 -16.77 -25.00 -29.67
C SER A 368 -16.34 -26.47 -29.50
N LYS A 369 -15.73 -26.84 -28.37
CA LYS A 369 -15.36 -28.24 -28.07
C LYS A 369 -16.54 -29.10 -27.63
N LYS A 370 -17.58 -28.53 -26.98
CA LYS A 370 -18.79 -29.29 -26.58
C LYS A 370 -19.69 -29.65 -27.76
N SER A 371 -19.70 -28.85 -28.83
CA SER A 371 -20.44 -29.16 -30.06
C SER A 371 -19.72 -30.16 -30.99
N LYS A 372 -18.45 -30.49 -30.74
CA LYS A 372 -17.63 -31.46 -31.51
C LYS A 372 -17.85 -32.94 -31.16
N LYS A 373 -18.93 -33.32 -30.48
CA LYS A 373 -19.33 -34.74 -30.37
C LYS A 373 -20.09 -35.26 -31.60
N ILE A 374 -20.40 -34.40 -32.58
CA ILE A 374 -20.98 -34.78 -33.87
C ILE A 374 -20.32 -33.95 -34.98
N ALA A 375 -19.10 -34.33 -35.37
CA ALA A 375 -18.51 -34.17 -36.71
C ALA A 375 -16.98 -34.25 -36.61
N ASN A 376 -16.41 -35.32 -37.17
CA ASN A 376 -15.03 -35.32 -37.63
C ASN A 376 -14.83 -34.17 -38.60
N LEU A 377 -13.91 -33.25 -38.33
CA LEU A 377 -13.18 -32.46 -39.32
C LEU A 377 -12.00 -31.77 -38.62
N ASN A 378 -10.81 -32.30 -38.89
CA ASN A 378 -9.56 -31.56 -38.81
C ASN A 378 -9.58 -30.50 -39.91
N SER A 379 -9.73 -29.22 -39.57
CA SER A 379 -9.37 -28.13 -40.49
C SER A 379 -8.86 -26.93 -39.71
N GLU A 380 -7.70 -26.41 -40.13
CA GLU A 380 -7.11 -25.15 -39.66
C GLU A 380 -8.06 -23.95 -39.83
N ASP A 381 -9.11 -24.09 -40.64
CA ASP A 381 -10.09 -23.06 -40.99
C ASP A 381 -11.02 -22.65 -39.84
N ASN A 382 -11.17 -23.49 -38.81
CA ASN A 382 -11.95 -23.19 -37.61
C ASN A 382 -11.13 -22.56 -36.46
N MET A 383 -9.84 -22.29 -36.68
CA MET A 383 -9.05 -21.54 -35.68
C MET A 383 -9.44 -20.07 -35.66
N LEU A 384 -9.67 -19.55 -34.45
CA LEU A 384 -9.87 -18.12 -34.22
C LEU A 384 -8.54 -17.41 -34.54
N THR A 385 -8.57 -16.50 -35.50
CA THR A 385 -7.36 -15.79 -35.98
C THR A 385 -7.50 -14.28 -35.93
N GLY A 386 -8.74 -13.77 -35.82
CA GLY A 386 -9.06 -12.34 -35.76
C GLY A 386 -9.82 -11.96 -34.48
N CYS A 387 -9.63 -10.73 -34.01
CA CYS A 387 -10.45 -10.07 -32.99
C CYS A 387 -10.81 -8.66 -33.44
N LEU A 388 -12.10 -8.31 -33.37
CA LEU A 388 -12.59 -6.95 -33.51
C LEU A 388 -12.94 -6.39 -32.13
N ILE A 389 -12.32 -5.28 -31.74
CA ILE A 389 -12.55 -4.61 -30.46
C ILE A 389 -13.34 -3.34 -30.72
N TYR A 390 -14.56 -3.27 -30.21
CA TYR A 390 -15.45 -2.13 -30.34
C TYR A 390 -15.39 -1.27 -29.08
N VAL A 391 -15.12 0.02 -29.26
CA VAL A 391 -14.97 1.00 -28.19
C VAL A 391 -15.99 2.12 -28.40
N ASN A 392 -16.69 2.48 -27.32
CA ASN A 392 -17.54 3.65 -27.26
C ASN A 392 -16.95 4.64 -26.26
N GLU A 393 -16.38 5.74 -26.75
CA GLU A 393 -15.64 6.68 -25.91
C GLU A 393 -16.54 7.67 -25.17
N LYS A 394 -17.84 7.68 -25.47
CA LYS A 394 -18.83 8.52 -24.80
C LYS A 394 -19.93 7.64 -24.21
N TYR A 395 -20.31 7.89 -22.97
CA TYR A 395 -21.55 7.33 -22.43
C TYR A 395 -22.73 7.89 -23.24
N ASP A 396 -23.63 7.01 -23.66
CA ASP A 396 -24.82 7.33 -24.43
C ASP A 396 -26.10 6.79 -23.76
N GLY A 397 -27.24 7.29 -24.23
CA GLY A 397 -28.56 6.86 -23.81
C GLY A 397 -28.73 6.90 -22.29
N ARG A 398 -29.06 5.76 -21.70
CA ARG A 398 -29.41 5.64 -20.27
C ARG A 398 -28.28 6.03 -19.34
N LYS A 399 -27.04 5.72 -19.70
CA LYS A 399 -25.87 6.01 -18.85
C LYS A 399 -25.52 7.49 -18.90
N GLU A 400 -25.66 8.13 -20.05
CA GLU A 400 -25.47 9.58 -20.22
C GLU A 400 -26.40 10.37 -19.32
N GLU A 401 -27.71 10.08 -19.36
CA GLU A 401 -28.69 10.78 -18.53
C GLU A 401 -28.46 10.54 -17.03
N CYS A 402 -28.07 9.32 -16.62
CA CYS A 402 -27.68 9.04 -15.24
C CYS A 402 -26.52 9.93 -14.78
N LEU A 403 -25.49 10.09 -15.61
CA LEU A 403 -24.34 10.94 -15.30
C LEU A 403 -24.75 12.42 -15.25
N MET A 404 -25.56 12.89 -16.19
CA MET A 404 -26.04 14.28 -16.19
C MET A 404 -26.86 14.62 -14.95
N VAL A 405 -27.74 13.71 -14.50
CA VAL A 405 -28.49 13.90 -13.25
C VAL A 405 -27.54 13.88 -12.05
N LEU A 406 -26.59 12.94 -12.00
CA LEU A 406 -25.61 12.88 -10.91
C LEU A 406 -24.76 14.14 -10.82
N GLN A 407 -24.32 14.70 -11.95
CA GLN A 407 -23.59 15.96 -12.00
C GLN A 407 -24.41 17.13 -11.43
N ARG A 408 -25.71 17.19 -11.73
CA ARG A 408 -26.62 18.22 -11.18
C ARG A 408 -26.89 18.03 -9.69
N LYS A 409 -26.92 16.79 -9.22
CA LYS A 409 -27.17 16.42 -7.82
C LYS A 409 -25.90 16.32 -6.96
N PHE A 410 -24.73 16.59 -7.53
CA PHE A 410 -23.46 16.63 -6.81
C PHE A 410 -23.19 18.04 -6.29
N ASP A 411 -23.11 18.17 -4.97
CA ASP A 411 -22.70 19.41 -4.32
C ASP A 411 -21.17 19.49 -4.23
N ARG A 412 -20.60 20.41 -5.00
CA ARG A 412 -19.14 20.62 -5.06
C ARG A 412 -18.55 21.18 -3.77
N GLN A 413 -19.34 21.83 -2.91
CA GLN A 413 -18.85 22.39 -1.65
C GLN A 413 -18.75 21.32 -0.57
N SER A 414 -19.76 20.46 -0.46
CA SER A 414 -19.77 19.37 0.53
C SER A 414 -19.15 18.07 0.02
N GLY A 415 -18.88 17.95 -1.29
CA GLY A 415 -18.37 16.73 -1.91
C GLY A 415 -19.36 15.58 -1.83
N SER A 416 -20.67 15.87 -1.77
CA SER A 416 -21.71 14.89 -1.49
C SER A 416 -22.85 14.94 -2.51
N PHE A 417 -23.62 13.86 -2.58
CA PHE A 417 -24.80 13.78 -3.44
C PHE A 417 -26.08 14.06 -2.64
N LYS A 418 -27.10 14.57 -3.33
CA LYS A 418 -28.48 14.56 -2.82
C LYS A 418 -28.98 13.12 -2.59
N SER A 419 -30.11 12.99 -1.89
CA SER A 419 -30.65 11.69 -1.53
C SER A 419 -30.91 10.80 -2.75
N GLU A 420 -30.73 9.47 -2.61
CA GLU A 420 -31.00 8.51 -3.70
C GLU A 420 -32.43 8.67 -4.26
N LYS A 421 -33.37 9.06 -3.41
CA LYS A 421 -34.76 9.30 -3.78
C LYS A 421 -34.90 10.48 -4.74
N GLU A 422 -34.23 11.60 -4.46
CA GLU A 422 -34.24 12.78 -5.33
C GLU A 422 -33.56 12.52 -6.68
N ILE A 423 -32.50 11.70 -6.71
CA ILE A 423 -31.82 11.29 -7.95
C ILE A 423 -32.78 10.45 -8.82
N LEU A 424 -33.50 9.51 -8.21
CA LEU A 424 -34.46 8.66 -8.93
C LEU A 424 -35.69 9.42 -9.44
N GLU A 425 -36.17 10.41 -8.67
CA GLU A 425 -37.27 11.28 -9.08
C GLU A 425 -36.88 12.13 -10.31
N GLU A 426 -35.68 12.74 -10.31
CA GLU A 426 -35.20 13.51 -11.48
C GLU A 426 -34.95 12.61 -12.69
N LEU A 427 -34.48 11.37 -12.50
CA LEU A 427 -34.35 10.40 -13.59
C LEU A 427 -35.70 9.99 -14.19
N LYS A 428 -36.77 9.98 -13.39
CA LYS A 428 -38.13 9.70 -13.88
C LYS A 428 -38.63 10.82 -14.79
N GLU A 429 -38.30 12.06 -14.47
CA GLU A 429 -38.68 13.25 -15.25
C GLU A 429 -37.81 13.47 -16.50
N SER A 430 -36.72 12.70 -16.62
CA SER A 430 -35.81 12.75 -17.77
C SER A 430 -36.38 12.13 -19.05
N SER A 431 -35.69 12.37 -20.16
CA SER A 431 -36.02 11.86 -21.50
C SER A 431 -36.16 10.33 -21.58
N ILE A 432 -35.62 9.61 -20.61
CA ILE A 432 -35.53 8.14 -20.56
C ILE A 432 -36.56 7.54 -19.59
N GLY A 433 -36.98 8.31 -18.59
CA GLY A 433 -37.85 7.85 -17.51
C GLY A 433 -39.34 8.04 -17.76
N ASN A 434 -39.73 8.90 -18.72
CA ASN A 434 -41.12 9.29 -18.94
C ASN A 434 -42.08 8.12 -19.21
N ASP A 435 -41.60 7.02 -19.83
CA ASP A 435 -42.39 5.82 -20.12
C ASP A 435 -42.13 4.65 -19.14
N MET A 436 -41.35 4.87 -18.06
CA MET A 436 -40.89 3.82 -17.15
C MET A 436 -41.31 4.08 -15.70
N SER A 437 -41.70 3.02 -14.99
CA SER A 437 -41.96 3.13 -13.55
C SER A 437 -40.65 3.33 -12.76
N LEU A 438 -40.72 4.01 -11.60
CA LEU A 438 -39.58 4.19 -10.71
C LEU A 438 -38.89 2.85 -10.35
N LYS A 439 -39.65 1.77 -10.18
CA LYS A 439 -39.11 0.42 -9.92
C LYS A 439 -38.29 -0.12 -11.10
N GLN A 440 -38.66 0.18 -12.34
CA GLN A 440 -37.91 -0.23 -13.53
C GLN A 440 -36.63 0.59 -13.70
N ILE A 441 -36.71 1.91 -13.50
CA ILE A 441 -35.53 2.80 -13.49
C ILE A 441 -34.55 2.34 -12.41
N GLN A 442 -35.06 2.07 -11.21
CA GLN A 442 -34.24 1.60 -10.10
C GLN A 442 -33.54 0.27 -10.44
N LYS A 443 -34.26 -0.69 -11.02
CA LYS A 443 -33.67 -1.99 -11.39
C LYS A 443 -32.58 -1.87 -12.46
N LEU A 444 -32.67 -0.89 -13.36
CA LEU A 444 -31.77 -0.76 -14.52
C LEU A 444 -30.58 0.19 -14.27
N CYS A 445 -30.77 1.23 -13.47
CA CYS A 445 -29.78 2.30 -13.32
C CYS A 445 -29.06 2.30 -11.96
N MET A 446 -29.61 1.71 -10.90
CA MET A 446 -29.04 1.87 -9.55
C MET A 446 -27.63 1.30 -9.40
N SER A 447 -27.31 0.18 -10.05
CA SER A 447 -25.95 -0.38 -9.97
C SER A 447 -24.93 0.59 -10.57
N PHE A 448 -25.27 1.23 -11.69
CA PHE A 448 -24.42 2.23 -12.33
C PHE A 448 -24.35 3.54 -11.54
N ILE A 449 -25.47 4.00 -10.99
CA ILE A 449 -25.53 5.20 -10.15
C ILE A 449 -24.65 5.04 -8.91
N LYS A 450 -24.82 3.93 -8.16
CA LYS A 450 -24.01 3.66 -6.96
C LYS A 450 -22.53 3.59 -7.29
N PHE A 451 -22.18 2.85 -8.35
CA PHE A 451 -20.81 2.77 -8.83
C PHE A 451 -20.22 4.16 -9.13
N LYS A 452 -20.96 5.04 -9.81
CA LYS A 452 -20.48 6.40 -10.15
C LYS A 452 -20.50 7.38 -8.99
N MET A 453 -21.40 7.22 -8.03
CA MET A 453 -21.37 7.97 -6.78
C MET A 453 -20.13 7.62 -5.96
N ASP A 454 -19.84 6.33 -5.79
CA ASP A 454 -18.65 5.86 -5.08
C ASP A 454 -17.37 6.34 -5.78
N ASP A 455 -17.30 6.22 -7.11
CA ASP A 455 -16.17 6.70 -7.93
C ASP A 455 -15.95 8.22 -7.75
N ALA A 456 -17.04 9.02 -7.78
CA ALA A 456 -16.96 10.47 -7.58
C ALA A 456 -16.55 10.88 -6.15
N LEU A 457 -16.86 10.08 -5.13
CA LEU A 457 -16.40 10.33 -3.76
C LEU A 457 -14.89 10.12 -3.61
N HIS A 458 -14.29 9.21 -4.38
CA HIS A 458 -12.85 8.93 -4.34
C HIS A 458 -12.04 9.82 -5.28
N VAL A 459 -12.60 10.13 -6.45
CA VAL A 459 -11.88 10.77 -7.57
C VAL A 459 -12.28 12.23 -7.77
N GLY A 460 -13.41 12.65 -7.19
CA GLY A 460 -14.02 13.94 -7.44
C GLY A 460 -14.95 13.94 -8.65
N VAL A 461 -15.47 15.13 -8.98
CA VAL A 461 -16.54 15.32 -9.97
C VAL A 461 -16.23 14.79 -11.37
N HIS A 462 -14.95 14.69 -11.74
CA HIS A 462 -14.50 14.17 -13.03
C HIS A 462 -14.87 12.70 -13.26
N ALA A 463 -15.14 11.92 -12.20
CA ALA A 463 -15.66 10.56 -12.35
C ALA A 463 -17.03 10.51 -13.05
N LEU A 464 -17.75 11.64 -13.02
CA LEU A 464 -19.07 11.81 -13.63
C LEU A 464 -18.98 12.29 -15.08
N ASP A 465 -17.78 12.53 -15.62
CA ASP A 465 -17.63 12.98 -17.00
C ASP A 465 -18.16 11.93 -17.99
N LEU A 466 -18.70 12.40 -19.12
CA LEU A 466 -19.28 11.52 -20.15
C LEU A 466 -18.24 10.70 -20.91
N LYS A 467 -16.96 11.04 -20.72
CA LYS A 467 -15.80 10.35 -21.29
C LYS A 467 -14.82 10.01 -20.18
N LEU A 468 -13.98 9.01 -20.42
CA LEU A 468 -12.85 8.73 -19.53
C LEU A 468 -11.80 9.84 -19.62
N PRO A 469 -10.92 10.00 -18.61
CA PRO A 469 -9.87 11.01 -18.61
C PRO A 469 -8.72 10.72 -19.60
N PHE A 470 -8.83 9.63 -20.38
CA PHE A 470 -7.87 9.21 -21.40
C PHE A 470 -8.62 8.69 -22.63
N ASP A 471 -7.96 8.71 -23.80
CA ASP A 471 -8.50 8.18 -25.05
C ASP A 471 -8.35 6.64 -25.07
N GLU A 472 -9.48 5.94 -25.01
CA GLU A 472 -9.50 4.47 -24.97
C GLU A 472 -8.96 3.85 -26.26
N ILE A 473 -9.28 4.47 -27.40
CA ILE A 473 -8.89 3.95 -28.70
C ILE A 473 -7.38 4.10 -28.90
N GLU A 474 -6.81 5.25 -28.52
CA GLU A 474 -5.38 5.52 -28.55
C GLU A 474 -4.61 4.54 -27.66
N VAL A 475 -5.04 4.35 -26.41
CA VAL A 475 -4.41 3.40 -25.47
C VAL A 475 -4.37 1.98 -26.05
N LEU A 476 -5.49 1.51 -26.61
CA LEU A 476 -5.55 0.17 -27.22
C LEU A 476 -4.71 0.09 -28.51
N ARG A 477 -4.66 1.17 -29.31
CA ARG A 477 -3.91 1.23 -30.57
C ARG A 477 -2.41 1.24 -30.33
N GLU A 478 -1.93 2.02 -29.36
CA GLU A 478 -0.51 2.06 -29.00
C GLU A 478 -0.04 0.70 -28.45
N ASN A 479 -0.93 -0.03 -27.78
CA ASN A 479 -0.64 -1.34 -27.18
C ASN A 479 -1.16 -2.53 -28.00
N LEU A 480 -1.41 -2.34 -29.30
CA LEU A 480 -2.05 -3.35 -30.13
C LEU A 480 -1.22 -4.63 -30.26
N ASP A 481 0.11 -4.50 -30.35
CA ASP A 481 1.01 -5.66 -30.40
C ASP A 481 1.05 -6.44 -29.08
N LEU A 482 0.90 -5.76 -27.95
CA LEU A 482 0.72 -6.42 -26.65
C LEU A 482 -0.58 -7.24 -26.65
N ILE A 483 -1.70 -6.63 -27.06
CA ILE A 483 -3.01 -7.30 -27.11
C ILE A 483 -2.94 -8.53 -28.03
N ARG A 484 -2.36 -8.41 -29.24
CA ARG A 484 -2.16 -9.53 -30.17
C ARG A 484 -1.40 -10.69 -29.54
N ARG A 485 -0.24 -10.40 -28.92
CA ARG A 485 0.58 -11.42 -28.25
C ARG A 485 -0.16 -12.08 -27.09
N GLN A 486 -0.83 -11.29 -26.25
CA GLN A 486 -1.52 -11.80 -25.08
C GLN A 486 -2.73 -12.69 -25.44
N LEU A 487 -3.38 -12.42 -26.57
CA LEU A 487 -4.49 -13.22 -27.10
C LEU A 487 -4.05 -14.38 -28.00
N GLY A 488 -2.80 -14.38 -28.47
CA GLY A 488 -2.31 -15.38 -29.43
C GLY A 488 -2.99 -15.31 -30.80
N LEU A 489 -3.43 -14.11 -31.20
CA LEU A 489 -4.16 -13.88 -32.46
C LEU A 489 -3.28 -13.17 -33.49
N LYS A 490 -3.53 -13.44 -34.78
CA LYS A 490 -2.79 -12.82 -35.89
C LYS A 490 -3.30 -11.43 -36.21
N HIS A 491 -4.61 -11.23 -36.13
CA HIS A 491 -5.26 -9.97 -36.47
C HIS A 491 -6.07 -9.46 -35.29
N VAL A 492 -5.84 -8.20 -34.94
CA VAL A 492 -6.63 -7.46 -33.95
C VAL A 492 -6.88 -6.08 -34.57
N GLU A 493 -8.13 -5.65 -34.59
CA GLU A 493 -8.57 -4.36 -35.12
C GLU A 493 -9.42 -3.65 -34.06
N ILE A 494 -9.18 -2.35 -33.89
CA ILE A 494 -9.88 -1.50 -32.92
C ILE A 494 -10.79 -0.56 -33.69
N LEU A 495 -12.07 -0.57 -33.32
CA LEU A 495 -13.16 0.04 -34.04
C LEU A 495 -13.94 0.97 -33.11
N SER A 496 -14.26 2.18 -33.58
CA SER A 496 -15.17 3.08 -32.87
C SER A 496 -16.60 2.64 -33.12
N SER A 497 -17.40 2.52 -32.06
CA SER A 497 -18.84 2.24 -32.17
C SER A 497 -19.63 3.41 -32.77
N SER A 498 -19.06 4.62 -32.78
CA SER A 498 -19.68 5.80 -33.39
C SER A 498 -19.58 5.79 -34.92
N ASP A 499 -18.74 4.95 -35.50
CA ASP A 499 -18.60 4.78 -36.95
C ASP A 499 -19.56 3.70 -37.46
N GLU A 500 -20.61 4.12 -38.19
CA GLU A 500 -21.58 3.19 -38.78
C GLU A 500 -20.92 2.15 -39.71
N SER A 501 -19.84 2.52 -40.39
CA SER A 501 -19.11 1.61 -41.28
C SER A 501 -18.40 0.51 -40.49
N ALA A 502 -17.90 0.82 -39.29
CA ALA A 502 -17.29 -0.12 -38.38
C ALA A 502 -18.31 -1.09 -37.76
N TYR A 503 -19.53 -0.63 -37.49
CA TYR A 503 -20.63 -1.48 -37.01
C TYR A 503 -21.02 -2.56 -38.04
N ARG A 504 -20.97 -2.23 -39.34
CA ARG A 504 -21.25 -3.20 -40.42
C ARG A 504 -20.20 -4.32 -40.48
N LYS A 505 -18.96 -4.07 -40.05
CA LYS A 505 -17.90 -5.10 -39.96
C LYS A 505 -18.22 -6.20 -38.93
N ALA A 506 -19.16 -5.99 -38.01
CA ALA A 506 -19.58 -7.03 -37.07
C ALA A 506 -20.30 -8.20 -37.76
N GLY A 507 -20.85 -7.97 -38.96
CA GLY A 507 -21.53 -8.98 -39.77
C GLY A 507 -22.59 -9.76 -38.96
N PRO A 508 -22.49 -11.10 -38.87
CA PRO A 508 -23.48 -11.92 -38.16
C PRO A 508 -23.47 -11.72 -36.63
N PHE A 509 -22.45 -11.07 -36.08
CA PHE A 509 -22.29 -10.83 -34.65
C PHE A 509 -22.87 -9.49 -34.19
N ILE A 510 -23.54 -8.74 -35.07
CA ILE A 510 -24.14 -7.44 -34.72
C ILE A 510 -25.12 -7.52 -33.54
N ASN A 511 -25.85 -8.64 -33.40
CA ASN A 511 -26.73 -8.89 -32.27
C ASN A 511 -26.01 -8.89 -30.92
N LEU A 512 -24.72 -9.27 -30.88
CA LEU A 512 -23.92 -9.22 -29.67
C LEU A 512 -23.65 -7.76 -29.24
N LEU A 513 -23.38 -6.87 -30.21
CA LEU A 513 -23.20 -5.44 -29.96
C LEU A 513 -24.53 -4.75 -29.58
N ILE A 514 -25.67 -5.25 -30.05
CA ILE A 514 -26.99 -4.73 -29.66
C ILE A 514 -27.35 -5.19 -28.23
N GLN A 515 -27.09 -6.45 -27.90
CA GLN A 515 -27.39 -7.00 -26.57
C GLN A 515 -26.44 -6.46 -25.49
N ASN A 516 -25.17 -6.28 -25.83
CA ASN A 516 -24.13 -5.76 -24.95
C ASN A 516 -23.41 -4.61 -25.67
N PRO A 517 -23.97 -3.39 -25.69
CA PRO A 517 -23.34 -2.27 -26.35
C PRO A 517 -22.04 -1.88 -25.64
N PRO A 518 -20.98 -1.54 -26.38
CA PRO A 518 -19.76 -0.99 -25.79
C PRO A 518 -20.10 0.31 -25.08
N SER A 519 -19.45 0.53 -23.94
CA SER A 519 -19.57 1.76 -23.16
C SER A 519 -18.22 2.11 -22.58
N PRO A 520 -17.96 3.38 -22.22
CA PRO A 520 -16.64 3.78 -21.76
C PRO A 520 -16.12 2.89 -20.62
N GLY A 521 -14.87 2.45 -20.76
CA GLY A 521 -14.20 1.52 -19.85
C GLY A 521 -14.57 0.04 -20.04
N ASN A 522 -15.49 -0.27 -20.95
CA ASN A 522 -16.01 -1.62 -21.19
C ASN A 522 -16.10 -1.89 -22.70
N PRO A 523 -14.96 -2.14 -23.37
CA PRO A 523 -14.94 -2.48 -24.78
C PRO A 523 -15.54 -3.86 -25.03
N VAL A 524 -16.11 -4.06 -26.22
CA VAL A 524 -16.74 -5.32 -26.62
C VAL A 524 -15.90 -6.00 -27.68
N SER A 525 -15.55 -7.27 -27.45
CA SER A 525 -14.62 -8.02 -28.29
C SER A 525 -15.34 -9.13 -29.04
N ILE A 526 -15.11 -9.24 -30.34
CA ILE A 526 -15.68 -10.27 -31.22
C ILE A 526 -14.55 -11.10 -31.82
N PHE A 527 -14.49 -12.39 -31.50
CA PHE A 527 -13.48 -13.30 -32.04
C PHE A 527 -13.97 -14.00 -33.30
N LEU A 528 -13.16 -13.94 -34.35
CA LEU A 528 -13.49 -14.41 -35.69
C LEU A 528 -12.57 -15.56 -36.11
N SER A 529 -13.14 -16.57 -36.77
CA SER A 529 -12.37 -17.59 -37.48
C SER A 529 -11.71 -17.01 -38.73
N LYS A 530 -10.72 -17.73 -39.28
CA LYS A 530 -10.05 -17.32 -40.53
C LYS A 530 -11.03 -17.09 -41.68
N VAL A 531 -12.05 -17.96 -41.81
CA VAL A 531 -13.09 -17.84 -42.85
C VAL A 531 -13.96 -16.61 -42.63
N GLN A 532 -14.40 -16.37 -41.39
CA GLN A 532 -15.24 -15.22 -41.05
C GLN A 532 -14.50 -13.90 -41.26
N PHE A 533 -13.22 -13.86 -40.90
CA PHE A 533 -12.37 -12.69 -41.11
C PHE A 533 -12.20 -12.38 -42.61
N SER A 534 -11.91 -13.38 -43.45
CA SER A 534 -11.80 -13.19 -44.90
C SER A 534 -13.11 -12.76 -45.57
N GLN A 535 -14.26 -13.25 -45.10
CA GLN A 535 -15.58 -12.86 -45.61
C GLN A 535 -15.93 -11.40 -45.27
N ILE A 536 -15.55 -10.94 -44.08
CA ILE A 536 -15.75 -9.55 -43.64
C ILE A 536 -14.74 -8.60 -44.33
N ALA A 537 -13.51 -9.05 -44.57
CA ALA A 537 -12.52 -8.27 -45.30
C ALA A 537 -12.88 -8.12 -46.80
N GLY A 538 -13.37 -9.19 -47.45
CA GLY A 538 -13.73 -9.18 -48.87
C GLY A 538 -15.00 -8.39 -49.22
N SER A 539 -15.91 -8.17 -48.26
CA SER A 539 -17.10 -7.34 -48.48
C SER A 539 -16.82 -5.84 -48.39
N SER A 540 -15.69 -5.44 -47.79
CA SER A 540 -15.27 -4.02 -47.71
C SER A 540 -14.65 -3.47 -49.01
N SER A 541 -14.31 -4.33 -49.98
CA SER A 541 -13.78 -3.95 -51.30
C SER A 541 -14.84 -3.81 -52.41
N LEU A 542 -16.13 -3.90 -52.09
CA LEU A 542 -17.23 -3.73 -53.05
C LEU A 542 -18.15 -2.59 -52.61
N THR A 543 -17.66 -1.35 -52.74
CA THR A 543 -18.48 -0.14 -52.94
C THR A 543 -17.55 1.00 -53.35
N VAL A 544 -17.49 1.25 -54.67
CA VAL A 544 -17.12 2.54 -55.26
C VAL A 544 -18.41 3.34 -55.43
#